data_AF-A0A806LE36-F1
#
_entry.id   AF-A0A806LE36-F1
#
_cell.length_a   1.000
_cell.length_b   1.000
_cell.length_c   1.000
_cell.angle_alpha   90.00
_cell.angle_beta   90.00
_cell.angle_gamma   90.00
#
_symmetry.space_group_name_H-M   'P 1'
#
loop_
_entity.id
_entity.type
_entity.pdbx_description
1 polymer ?
#
loop_
_entity_poly.entity_id
_entity_poly.type
_entity_poly.pdbx_seq_one_letter_code
_entity_poly.pdbx_strand_id
1 'polypeptide(L)'
;MAGTITITPAEGAVNLSDTSFVYDGKTKASQAQGLTENVTVGNETVPVTVTSADIAVANDGVNVGSYQYTLTATGIAKLQQAAGSNYQLNADDLAKLTGTITITPAKSTADVNNASFVYDGKTKAGQAQGLTANVTVGNETVPVTLPPADFVVANDGVNVGSYQYTLTDAGIAKLQQAVGSNYQLTVSELAKLTGNINITPATTTADSNDGSFMYDGQTKASQAQGLTAVVELGDDTTSIKLDASDIVVADDGVNVGSYHYRLSTDAITKLQQVAGPNYQLKADDLAALMGIITITPAEGTATVNDTTFVYDGRTKASEASGLNGVVYLAPML
;
A
#
# COMPACT_ATOMS: atom_id res chain seq x y z
N MET A 1 34.02 -86.15 -42.73
CA MET A 1 34.24 -85.16 -41.67
C MET A 1 33.57 -83.88 -42.11
N ALA A 2 32.63 -83.35 -41.32
CA ALA A 2 32.04 -82.04 -41.59
C ALA A 2 32.86 -80.99 -40.83
N GLY A 3 33.36 -79.98 -41.55
CA GLY A 3 33.95 -78.80 -40.93
C GLY A 3 32.85 -77.80 -40.57
N THR A 4 32.95 -77.20 -39.39
CA THR A 4 32.09 -76.10 -38.96
C THR A 4 32.80 -74.77 -39.22
N ILE A 5 32.08 -73.83 -39.82
CA ILE A 5 32.50 -72.42 -39.90
C ILE A 5 31.68 -71.66 -38.87
N THR A 6 32.37 -70.96 -37.97
CA THR A 6 31.75 -70.10 -36.96
C THR A 6 31.97 -68.65 -37.37
N ILE A 7 30.89 -67.89 -37.48
CA ILE A 7 30.92 -66.43 -37.63
C ILE A 7 30.61 -65.84 -36.26
N THR A 8 31.51 -65.01 -35.75
CA THR A 8 31.30 -64.30 -34.49
C THR A 8 30.47 -63.04 -34.74
N PRO A 9 29.46 -62.74 -33.90
CA PRO A 9 28.73 -61.47 -33.97
C PRO A 9 29.65 -60.26 -33.87
N ALA A 10 29.29 -59.16 -34.53
CA ALA A 10 30.00 -57.88 -34.40
C ALA A 10 29.61 -57.14 -33.12
N GLU A 11 30.43 -56.21 -32.63
CA GLU A 11 30.06 -55.41 -31.46
C GLU A 11 29.01 -54.34 -31.82
N GLY A 12 28.03 -54.13 -30.93
CA GLY A 12 27.12 -52.99 -30.97
C GLY A 12 27.37 -52.02 -29.81
N ALA A 13 26.75 -50.84 -29.87
CA ALA A 13 26.83 -49.83 -28.81
C ALA A 13 25.43 -49.37 -28.39
N VAL A 14 25.30 -48.89 -27.15
CA VAL A 14 24.06 -48.29 -26.63
C VAL A 14 24.38 -46.95 -26.02
N ASN A 15 23.55 -45.95 -26.33
CA ASN A 15 23.51 -44.69 -25.60
C ASN A 15 22.17 -44.57 -24.89
N LEU A 16 22.21 -44.36 -23.58
CA LEU A 16 21.02 -44.06 -22.80
C LEU A 16 20.58 -42.62 -23.04
N SER A 17 19.27 -42.40 -23.02
CA SER A 17 18.62 -41.12 -23.21
C SER A 17 18.36 -40.40 -21.90
N ASP A 18 18.35 -39.07 -21.94
CA ASP A 18 17.82 -38.28 -20.84
C ASP A 18 16.38 -37.87 -21.15
N THR A 19 15.55 -37.79 -20.12
CA THR A 19 14.18 -37.27 -20.24
C THR A 19 13.84 -36.33 -19.11
N SER A 20 12.76 -35.57 -19.28
CA SER A 20 12.25 -34.69 -18.23
C SER A 20 10.74 -34.55 -18.28
N PHE A 21 10.15 -34.28 -17.12
CA PHE A 21 8.75 -33.89 -17.01
C PHE A 21 8.58 -32.85 -15.89
N VAL A 22 7.44 -32.15 -15.91
CA VAL A 22 7.10 -31.14 -14.89
C VAL A 22 6.46 -31.86 -13.70
N TYR A 23 6.84 -31.44 -12.48
CA TYR A 23 6.26 -31.93 -11.24
C TYR A 23 4.73 -31.86 -11.27
N ASP A 24 4.07 -32.99 -10.97
CA ASP A 24 2.61 -33.14 -10.95
C ASP A 24 2.07 -33.63 -9.58
N GLY A 25 2.97 -33.76 -8.61
CA GLY A 25 2.70 -34.26 -7.26
C GLY A 25 2.41 -35.75 -7.14
N LYS A 26 2.55 -36.54 -8.21
CA LYS A 26 2.15 -37.97 -8.19
C LYS A 26 3.12 -38.90 -8.92
N THR A 27 3.69 -38.48 -10.05
CA THR A 27 4.49 -39.35 -10.92
C THR A 27 5.91 -39.48 -10.35
N LYS A 28 6.36 -40.72 -10.13
CA LYS A 28 7.75 -40.99 -9.76
C LYS A 28 8.68 -40.87 -10.96
N ALA A 29 9.96 -40.61 -10.73
CA ALA A 29 10.97 -40.58 -11.79
C ALA A 29 10.98 -41.89 -12.61
N SER A 30 10.89 -43.06 -11.97
CA SER A 30 10.80 -44.37 -12.65
C SER A 30 9.58 -44.56 -13.55
N GLN A 31 8.55 -43.71 -13.42
CA GLN A 31 7.33 -43.74 -14.21
C GLN A 31 7.36 -42.72 -15.38
N ALA A 32 8.51 -42.09 -15.63
CA ALA A 32 8.70 -41.20 -16.76
C ALA A 32 8.31 -41.90 -18.08
N GLN A 33 7.53 -41.19 -18.90
CA GLN A 33 7.09 -41.69 -20.20
C GLN A 33 8.03 -41.22 -21.32
N GLY A 34 8.07 -41.97 -22.42
CA GLY A 34 8.81 -41.59 -23.63
C GLY A 34 10.32 -41.87 -23.60
N LEU A 35 10.82 -42.57 -22.58
CA LEU A 35 12.23 -42.95 -22.48
C LEU A 35 12.60 -43.94 -23.61
N THR A 36 13.65 -43.61 -24.37
CA THR A 36 14.01 -44.34 -25.60
C THR A 36 15.52 -44.45 -25.73
N GLU A 37 16.05 -45.67 -25.71
CA GLU A 37 17.49 -45.91 -25.83
C GLU A 37 17.91 -46.15 -27.27
N ASN A 38 19.08 -45.65 -27.64
CA ASN A 38 19.59 -45.77 -29.00
C ASN A 38 20.58 -46.93 -29.07
N VAL A 39 20.19 -48.00 -29.77
CA VAL A 39 21.04 -49.17 -30.05
C VAL A 39 21.71 -48.99 -31.42
N THR A 40 23.02 -48.84 -31.45
CA THR A 40 23.81 -48.70 -32.68
C THR A 40 24.42 -50.05 -33.08
N VAL A 41 24.11 -50.48 -34.30
CA VAL A 41 24.59 -51.74 -34.90
C VAL A 41 25.09 -51.48 -36.31
N GLY A 42 26.39 -51.69 -36.55
CA GLY A 42 27.03 -51.30 -37.82
C GLY A 42 26.93 -49.79 -38.05
N ASN A 43 26.23 -49.37 -39.11
CA ASN A 43 25.98 -47.96 -39.44
C ASN A 43 24.52 -47.52 -39.12
N GLU A 44 23.72 -48.38 -38.49
CA GLU A 44 22.32 -48.12 -38.18
C GLU A 44 22.14 -47.83 -36.69
N THR A 45 21.17 -46.98 -36.34
CA THR A 45 20.75 -46.72 -34.96
C THR A 45 19.26 -47.00 -34.83
N VAL A 46 18.92 -47.91 -33.93
CA VAL A 46 17.57 -48.38 -33.67
C VAL A 46 17.09 -47.81 -32.33
N PRO A 47 16.05 -46.95 -32.31
CA PRO A 47 15.46 -46.48 -31.07
C PRO A 47 14.63 -47.57 -30.41
N VAL A 48 14.84 -47.80 -29.12
CA VAL A 48 14.14 -48.81 -28.32
C VAL A 48 13.46 -48.16 -27.13
N THR A 49 12.13 -48.14 -27.13
CA THR A 49 11.37 -47.62 -25.99
C THR A 49 11.56 -48.53 -24.77
N VAL A 50 11.94 -47.92 -23.64
CA VAL A 50 12.06 -48.59 -22.35
C VAL A 50 10.96 -48.12 -21.40
N THR A 51 10.61 -48.97 -20.46
CA THR A 51 9.53 -48.76 -19.48
C THR A 51 10.08 -48.84 -18.06
N SER A 52 9.24 -48.59 -17.06
CA SER A 52 9.61 -48.70 -15.65
C SER A 52 10.13 -50.07 -15.23
N ALA A 53 9.78 -51.16 -15.95
CA ALA A 53 10.30 -52.50 -15.71
C ALA A 53 11.70 -52.74 -16.30
N ASP A 54 12.08 -51.93 -17.30
CA ASP A 54 13.34 -52.04 -18.04
C ASP A 54 14.48 -51.26 -17.35
N ILE A 55 14.16 -50.38 -16.40
CA ILE A 55 15.13 -49.50 -15.72
C ILE A 55 15.03 -49.64 -14.19
N ALA A 56 16.13 -49.31 -13.51
CA ALA A 56 16.18 -49.12 -12.06
C ALA A 56 16.62 -47.68 -11.77
N VAL A 57 15.81 -46.92 -11.04
CA VAL A 57 16.08 -45.53 -10.71
C VAL A 57 16.63 -45.41 -9.29
N ALA A 58 17.78 -44.79 -9.14
CA ALA A 58 18.37 -44.51 -7.82
C ALA A 58 17.60 -43.38 -7.12
N ASN A 59 17.30 -43.56 -5.83
CA ASN A 59 16.52 -42.62 -5.02
C ASN A 59 15.16 -42.25 -5.63
N ASP A 60 14.49 -43.21 -6.27
CA ASP A 60 13.23 -42.98 -6.98
C ASP A 60 12.18 -42.25 -6.12
N GLY A 61 11.61 -41.18 -6.66
CA GLY A 61 10.75 -40.27 -5.94
C GLY A 61 9.92 -39.36 -6.86
N VAL A 62 9.03 -38.60 -6.24
CA VAL A 62 8.11 -37.68 -6.94
C VAL A 62 8.60 -36.23 -6.96
N ASN A 63 9.59 -35.89 -6.13
CA ASN A 63 10.02 -34.51 -5.94
C ASN A 63 10.86 -34.01 -7.12
N VAL A 64 10.93 -32.69 -7.28
CA VAL A 64 11.88 -32.07 -8.20
C VAL A 64 13.29 -32.55 -7.93
N GLY A 65 14.03 -32.85 -8.99
CA GLY A 65 15.39 -33.35 -8.89
C GLY A 65 15.86 -34.03 -10.17
N SER A 66 17.11 -34.47 -10.12
CA SER A 66 17.75 -35.28 -11.15
C SER A 66 17.95 -36.69 -10.61
N TYR A 67 17.45 -37.68 -11.33
CA TYR A 67 17.42 -39.07 -10.93
C TYR A 67 18.19 -39.92 -11.93
N GLN A 68 19.29 -40.53 -11.48
CA GLN A 68 20.05 -41.48 -12.30
C GLN A 68 19.29 -42.80 -12.41
N TYR A 69 19.30 -43.39 -13.59
CA TYR A 69 18.80 -44.74 -13.80
C TYR A 69 19.81 -45.62 -14.52
N THR A 70 19.75 -46.92 -14.26
CA THR A 70 20.48 -47.98 -14.96
C THR A 70 19.49 -48.95 -15.60
N LEU A 71 19.95 -49.80 -16.51
CA LEU A 71 19.12 -50.87 -17.07
C LEU A 71 18.94 -52.02 -16.06
N THR A 72 17.75 -52.60 -16.02
CA THR A 72 17.54 -53.90 -15.37
C THR A 72 17.96 -55.04 -16.29
N ALA A 73 18.00 -56.27 -15.77
CA ALA A 73 18.18 -57.45 -16.62
C ALA A 73 17.12 -57.54 -17.74
N THR A 74 15.87 -57.12 -17.46
CA THR A 74 14.80 -57.04 -18.45
C THR A 74 15.12 -56.02 -19.54
N GLY A 75 15.57 -54.82 -19.17
CA GLY A 75 15.98 -53.78 -20.11
C GLY A 75 17.16 -54.19 -20.98
N ILE A 76 18.21 -54.78 -20.37
CA ILE A 76 19.37 -55.31 -21.10
C ILE A 76 18.93 -56.35 -22.13
N ALA A 77 18.09 -57.32 -21.73
CA ALA A 77 17.59 -58.34 -22.65
C ALA A 77 16.77 -57.75 -23.81
N LYS A 78 16.00 -56.69 -23.53
CA LYS A 78 15.22 -55.97 -24.53
C LYS A 78 16.11 -55.26 -25.56
N LEU A 79 17.19 -54.61 -25.14
CA LEU A 79 18.15 -53.97 -26.04
C LEU A 79 18.92 -55.01 -26.87
N GLN A 80 19.33 -56.12 -26.25
CA GLN A 80 19.97 -57.24 -26.95
C GLN A 80 19.05 -57.84 -28.02
N GLN A 81 17.76 -57.97 -27.73
CA GLN A 81 16.78 -58.42 -28.72
C GLN A 81 16.67 -57.46 -29.91
N ALA A 82 16.71 -56.15 -29.66
CA ALA A 82 16.66 -55.13 -30.72
C ALA A 82 17.91 -55.11 -31.61
N ALA A 83 19.10 -55.42 -31.06
CA ALA A 83 20.35 -55.53 -31.83
C ALA A 83 20.35 -56.73 -32.80
N GLY A 84 19.57 -57.77 -32.49
CA GLY A 84 19.50 -59.02 -33.25
C GLY A 84 20.73 -59.92 -33.06
N SER A 85 20.70 -61.12 -33.64
CA SER A 85 21.74 -62.15 -33.43
C SER A 85 23.09 -61.87 -34.10
N ASN A 86 23.15 -60.90 -35.01
CA ASN A 86 24.36 -60.55 -35.76
C ASN A 86 25.28 -59.60 -34.96
N TYR A 87 24.78 -59.03 -33.86
CA TYR A 87 25.50 -58.10 -33.03
C TYR A 87 25.48 -58.54 -31.57
N GLN A 88 26.56 -58.27 -30.85
CA GLN A 88 26.70 -58.55 -29.43
C GLN A 88 26.73 -57.24 -28.65
N LEU A 89 25.82 -57.12 -27.67
CA LEU A 89 25.88 -56.10 -26.63
C LEU A 89 26.27 -56.77 -25.31
N ASN A 90 27.41 -56.37 -24.74
CA ASN A 90 27.91 -56.92 -23.49
C ASN A 90 27.01 -56.48 -22.31
N ALA A 91 26.45 -57.45 -21.59
CA ALA A 91 25.52 -57.17 -20.48
C ALA A 91 26.20 -56.40 -19.33
N ASP A 92 27.46 -56.71 -19.01
CA ASP A 92 28.21 -56.04 -17.94
C ASP A 92 28.53 -54.59 -18.30
N ASP A 93 28.73 -54.28 -19.59
CA ASP A 93 28.95 -52.91 -20.05
C ASP A 93 27.66 -52.11 -20.09
N LEU A 94 26.56 -52.72 -20.55
CA LEU A 94 25.23 -52.11 -20.50
C LEU A 94 24.79 -51.82 -19.06
N ALA A 95 25.11 -52.70 -18.10
CA ALA A 95 24.78 -52.51 -16.69
C ALA A 95 25.52 -51.33 -16.04
N LYS A 96 26.61 -50.83 -16.65
CA LYS A 96 27.36 -49.64 -16.19
C LYS A 96 26.83 -48.33 -16.78
N LEU A 97 26.01 -48.40 -17.83
CA LEU A 97 25.45 -47.19 -18.44
C LEU A 97 24.45 -46.54 -17.49
N THR A 98 24.48 -45.22 -17.45
CA THR A 98 23.54 -44.41 -16.67
C THR A 98 22.87 -43.37 -17.56
N GLY A 99 21.56 -43.22 -17.45
CA GLY A 99 20.81 -42.09 -18.00
C GLY A 99 20.20 -41.25 -16.88
N THR A 100 19.61 -40.12 -17.25
CA THR A 100 19.08 -39.13 -16.31
C THR A 100 17.60 -38.85 -16.56
N ILE A 101 16.80 -38.88 -15.49
CA ILE A 101 15.41 -38.42 -15.50
C ILE A 101 15.33 -37.16 -14.64
N THR A 102 14.91 -36.03 -15.23
CA THR A 102 14.79 -34.75 -14.52
C THR A 102 13.32 -34.41 -14.27
N ILE A 103 12.95 -34.25 -12.99
CA ILE A 103 11.66 -33.67 -12.60
C ILE A 103 11.86 -32.16 -12.40
N THR A 104 11.24 -31.35 -13.26
CA THR A 104 11.35 -29.89 -13.23
C THR A 104 10.24 -29.25 -12.38
N PRO A 105 10.49 -28.10 -11.71
CA PRO A 105 9.47 -27.46 -10.88
C PRO A 105 8.22 -27.05 -11.66
N ALA A 106 7.06 -27.25 -11.03
CA ALA A 106 5.81 -26.68 -11.51
C ALA A 106 5.77 -25.17 -11.30
N LYS A 107 5.01 -24.46 -12.13
CA LYS A 107 4.86 -23.00 -11.98
C LYS A 107 3.92 -22.67 -10.82
N SER A 108 4.27 -21.62 -10.09
CA SER A 108 3.45 -20.96 -9.08
C SER A 108 3.15 -19.52 -9.48
N THR A 109 2.17 -18.91 -8.82
CA THR A 109 1.84 -17.49 -8.95
C THR A 109 1.91 -16.81 -7.59
N ALA A 110 2.02 -15.49 -7.57
CA ALA A 110 1.93 -14.71 -6.36
C ALA A 110 1.25 -13.37 -6.63
N ASP A 111 0.57 -12.84 -5.61
CA ASP A 111 -0.02 -11.50 -5.63
C ASP A 111 0.31 -10.79 -4.32
N VAL A 112 0.40 -9.45 -4.34
CA VAL A 112 0.64 -8.62 -3.16
C VAL A 112 -0.58 -7.75 -2.87
N ASN A 113 -0.81 -7.42 -1.59
CA ASN A 113 -1.94 -6.57 -1.21
C ASN A 113 -1.61 -5.07 -1.30
N ASN A 114 -2.63 -4.25 -1.08
CA ASN A 114 -2.46 -2.82 -0.83
C ASN A 114 -2.63 -2.53 0.66
N ALA A 115 -2.01 -1.46 1.14
CA ALA A 115 -2.20 -0.95 2.50
C ALA A 115 -2.63 0.52 2.49
N SER A 116 -3.17 0.96 3.62
CA SER A 116 -3.52 2.36 3.84
C SER A 116 -3.36 2.72 5.31
N PHE A 117 -2.95 3.96 5.58
CA PHE A 117 -2.97 4.53 6.92
C PHE A 117 -3.24 6.04 6.87
N VAL A 118 -3.69 6.62 7.98
CA VAL A 118 -3.97 8.04 8.11
C VAL A 118 -2.66 8.79 8.39
N TYR A 119 -2.48 9.94 7.75
CA TYR A 119 -1.35 10.84 7.98
C TYR A 119 -1.17 11.14 9.47
N ASP A 120 0.03 10.91 9.99
CA ASP A 120 0.40 11.12 11.40
C ASP A 120 1.58 12.10 11.57
N GLY A 121 2.02 12.70 10.47
CA GLY A 121 3.17 13.61 10.40
C GLY A 121 4.54 12.96 10.57
N LYS A 122 4.63 11.64 10.69
CA LYS A 122 5.89 10.96 11.08
C LYS A 122 6.19 9.71 10.24
N THR A 123 5.19 8.86 10.02
CA THR A 123 5.36 7.55 9.40
C THR A 123 5.49 7.68 7.89
N LYS A 124 6.59 7.14 7.35
CA LYS A 124 6.77 7.06 5.90
C LYS A 124 5.99 5.90 5.31
N ALA A 125 5.60 5.98 4.03
CA ALA A 125 4.99 4.87 3.30
C ALA A 125 5.82 3.58 3.39
N GLY A 126 7.15 3.66 3.28
CA GLY A 126 8.09 2.55 3.43
C GLY A 126 8.10 1.86 4.79
N GLN A 127 7.42 2.44 5.79
CA GLN A 127 7.28 1.88 7.14
C GLN A 127 5.89 1.29 7.40
N ALA A 128 5.03 1.27 6.37
CA ALA A 128 3.68 0.72 6.46
C ALA A 128 3.69 -0.72 6.99
N GLN A 129 2.65 -1.04 7.76
CA GLN A 129 2.43 -2.35 8.33
C GLN A 129 1.25 -3.04 7.65
N GLY A 130 1.13 -4.35 7.83
CA GLY A 130 -0.01 -5.12 7.30
C GLY A 130 0.09 -5.49 5.82
N LEU A 131 1.25 -5.29 5.19
CA LEU A 131 1.50 -5.80 3.84
C LEU A 131 1.70 -7.32 3.87
N THR A 132 1.14 -7.98 2.87
CA THR A 132 1.20 -9.43 2.67
C THR A 132 1.29 -9.77 1.19
N ALA A 133 1.84 -10.95 0.90
CA ALA A 133 1.73 -11.62 -0.38
C ALA A 133 0.94 -12.92 -0.21
N ASN A 134 0.24 -13.34 -1.26
CA ASN A 134 -0.40 -14.64 -1.36
C ASN A 134 0.30 -15.44 -2.45
N VAL A 135 0.98 -16.52 -2.07
CA VAL A 135 1.66 -17.42 -3.00
C VAL A 135 0.76 -18.59 -3.30
N THR A 136 0.48 -18.88 -4.57
CA THR A 136 -0.33 -20.02 -4.99
C THR A 136 0.54 -21.16 -5.50
N VAL A 137 0.40 -22.33 -4.87
CA VAL A 137 1.17 -23.55 -5.12
C VAL A 137 0.19 -24.67 -5.42
N GLY A 138 0.11 -25.08 -6.69
CA GLY A 138 -0.96 -25.99 -7.12
C GLY A 138 -2.34 -25.39 -6.89
N ASN A 139 -3.11 -25.96 -5.95
CA ASN A 139 -4.45 -25.50 -5.59
C ASN A 139 -4.52 -24.81 -4.21
N GLU A 140 -3.36 -24.61 -3.57
CA GLU A 140 -3.28 -24.00 -2.24
C GLU A 140 -2.71 -22.59 -2.32
N THR A 141 -3.19 -21.71 -1.44
CA THR A 141 -2.68 -20.35 -1.31
C THR A 141 -2.06 -20.17 0.08
N VAL A 142 -0.80 -19.76 0.11
CA VAL A 142 -0.01 -19.54 1.32
C VAL A 142 0.21 -18.03 1.51
N PRO A 143 -0.32 -17.43 2.59
CA PRO A 143 -0.07 -16.04 2.91
C PRO A 143 1.33 -15.85 3.50
N VAL A 144 2.03 -14.81 3.06
CA VAL A 144 3.36 -14.40 3.51
C VAL A 144 3.29 -12.96 4.01
N THR A 145 3.72 -12.72 5.24
CA THR A 145 3.79 -11.34 5.78
C THR A 145 5.01 -10.62 5.22
N LEU A 146 4.84 -9.34 4.85
CA LEU A 146 5.87 -8.48 4.29
C LEU A 146 6.16 -7.29 5.24
N PRO A 147 7.01 -7.46 6.27
CA PRO A 147 7.54 -6.34 7.04
C PRO A 147 8.31 -5.32 6.18
N PRO A 148 8.56 -4.10 6.69
CA PRO A 148 9.27 -3.02 5.97
C PRO A 148 10.58 -3.38 5.26
N ALA A 149 11.33 -4.39 5.71
CA ALA A 149 12.57 -4.81 5.05
C ALA A 149 12.35 -5.60 3.75
N ASP A 150 11.15 -6.12 3.52
CA ASP A 150 10.82 -7.01 2.40
C ASP A 150 10.34 -6.25 1.16
N PHE A 151 10.13 -4.93 1.28
CA PHE A 151 9.68 -4.09 0.18
C PHE A 151 10.44 -2.76 0.16
N VAL A 152 10.37 -2.08 -0.97
CA VAL A 152 10.93 -0.74 -1.17
C VAL A 152 9.90 0.13 -1.84
N VAL A 153 9.86 1.39 -1.42
CA VAL A 153 9.00 2.43 -2.01
C VAL A 153 9.90 3.42 -2.73
N ALA A 154 9.74 3.58 -4.05
CA ALA A 154 10.65 4.39 -4.86
C ALA A 154 10.61 5.90 -4.49
N ASN A 155 9.41 6.43 -4.26
CA ASN A 155 9.19 7.84 -3.88
C ASN A 155 8.77 7.94 -2.42
N ASP A 156 9.50 7.29 -1.52
CA ASP A 156 9.08 7.19 -0.11
C ASP A 156 8.92 8.55 0.58
N GLY A 157 7.87 8.70 1.37
CA GLY A 157 7.49 9.97 1.98
C GLY A 157 6.43 9.83 3.06
N VAL A 158 6.22 10.92 3.79
CA VAL A 158 5.28 11.02 4.92
C VAL A 158 3.94 11.64 4.50
N ASN A 159 3.92 12.42 3.42
CA ASN A 159 2.75 13.18 3.01
C ASN A 159 1.62 12.29 2.47
N VAL A 160 0.41 12.84 2.43
CA VAL A 160 -0.72 12.21 1.76
C VAL A 160 -0.40 11.92 0.30
N GLY A 161 -0.76 10.72 -0.14
CA GLY A 161 -0.49 10.28 -1.50
C GLY A 161 -0.64 8.77 -1.67
N SER A 162 -0.41 8.32 -2.90
CA SER A 162 -0.30 6.91 -3.24
C SER A 162 1.13 6.58 -3.59
N TYR A 163 1.68 5.59 -2.90
CA TYR A 163 3.07 5.18 -2.97
C TYR A 163 3.14 3.74 -3.48
N GLN A 164 3.72 3.57 -4.66
CA GLN A 164 3.95 2.24 -5.21
C GLN A 164 5.14 1.58 -4.51
N TYR A 165 5.00 0.31 -4.18
CA TYR A 165 6.09 -0.52 -3.67
C TYR A 165 6.35 -1.74 -4.55
N THR A 166 7.58 -2.23 -4.47
CA THR A 166 8.03 -3.50 -5.05
C THR A 166 8.76 -4.31 -3.99
N LEU A 167 8.87 -5.61 -4.17
CA LEU A 167 9.61 -6.46 -3.23
C LEU A 167 11.13 -6.25 -3.35
N THR A 168 11.81 -6.34 -2.21
CA THR A 168 13.28 -6.48 -2.17
C THR A 168 13.67 -7.93 -2.43
N ASP A 169 14.97 -8.19 -2.61
CA ASP A 169 15.49 -9.57 -2.70
C ASP A 169 15.12 -10.41 -1.48
N ALA A 170 15.05 -9.80 -0.28
CA ALA A 170 14.63 -10.48 0.94
C ALA A 170 13.15 -10.87 0.89
N GLY A 171 12.28 -9.98 0.41
CA GLY A 171 10.86 -10.29 0.19
C GLY A 171 10.67 -11.39 -0.86
N ILE A 172 11.38 -11.31 -1.98
CA ILE A 172 11.36 -12.34 -3.03
C ILE A 172 11.82 -13.69 -2.48
N ALA A 173 12.90 -13.73 -1.68
CA ALA A 173 13.40 -14.95 -1.08
C ALA A 173 12.38 -15.60 -0.12
N LYS A 174 11.61 -14.80 0.64
CA LYS A 174 10.51 -15.31 1.48
C LYS A 174 9.40 -15.94 0.66
N LEU A 175 9.01 -15.30 -0.45
CA LEU A 175 8.03 -15.88 -1.37
C LEU A 175 8.54 -17.22 -1.92
N GLN A 176 9.79 -17.26 -2.37
CA GLN A 176 10.42 -18.50 -2.88
C GLN A 176 10.49 -19.60 -1.80
N GLN A 177 10.74 -19.25 -0.54
CA GLN A 177 10.69 -20.21 0.56
C GLN A 177 9.28 -20.78 0.77
N ALA A 178 8.25 -19.95 0.66
CA ALA A 178 6.85 -20.38 0.78
C ALA A 178 6.38 -21.28 -0.38
N VAL A 179 6.98 -21.11 -1.58
CA VAL A 179 6.72 -21.97 -2.76
C VAL A 179 7.23 -23.39 -2.56
N GLY A 180 8.39 -23.55 -1.90
CA GLY A 180 9.06 -24.84 -1.74
C GLY A 180 9.80 -25.32 -2.99
N SER A 181 10.54 -26.43 -2.89
CA SER A 181 11.46 -26.89 -3.93
C SER A 181 10.79 -27.52 -5.16
N ASN A 182 9.53 -27.95 -5.04
CA ASN A 182 8.81 -28.62 -6.12
C ASN A 182 8.12 -27.65 -7.09
N TYR A 183 8.11 -26.37 -6.74
CA TYR A 183 7.46 -25.32 -7.49
C TYR A 183 8.41 -24.15 -7.68
N GLN A 184 8.04 -23.20 -8.54
CA GLN A 184 8.84 -22.00 -8.78
C GLN A 184 7.97 -20.81 -9.15
N LEU A 185 8.34 -19.64 -8.64
CA LEU A 185 7.92 -18.35 -9.19
C LEU A 185 8.91 -17.97 -10.28
N THR A 186 8.43 -17.73 -11.49
CA THR A 186 9.30 -17.30 -12.60
C THR A 186 9.72 -15.84 -12.41
N VAL A 187 10.84 -15.46 -13.02
CA VAL A 187 11.30 -14.06 -13.04
C VAL A 187 10.19 -13.12 -13.54
N SER A 188 9.46 -13.54 -14.57
CA SER A 188 8.33 -12.78 -15.11
C SER A 188 7.16 -12.64 -14.15
N GLU A 189 6.99 -13.56 -13.20
CA GLU A 189 5.92 -13.46 -12.20
C GLU A 189 6.32 -12.54 -11.07
N LEU A 190 7.56 -12.67 -10.59
CA LEU A 190 8.15 -11.79 -9.58
C LEU A 190 8.20 -10.32 -10.05
N ALA A 191 8.51 -10.09 -11.33
CA ALA A 191 8.60 -8.74 -11.90
C ALA A 191 7.26 -7.98 -11.94
N LYS A 192 6.12 -8.67 -11.82
CA LYS A 192 4.79 -8.04 -11.80
C LYS A 192 4.35 -7.65 -10.38
N LEU A 193 5.05 -8.11 -9.34
CA LEU A 193 4.66 -7.91 -7.96
C LEU A 193 4.87 -6.46 -7.52
N THR A 194 3.82 -5.68 -7.69
CA THR A 194 3.74 -4.31 -7.22
C THR A 194 2.43 -4.08 -6.50
N GLY A 195 2.48 -3.31 -5.41
CA GLY A 195 1.30 -2.89 -4.68
C GLY A 195 1.37 -1.40 -4.34
N ASN A 196 0.32 -0.89 -3.71
CA ASN A 196 0.17 0.51 -3.35
C ASN A 196 -0.03 0.66 -1.84
N ILE A 197 0.60 1.69 -1.30
CA ILE A 197 0.41 2.18 0.06
C ILE A 197 -0.21 3.57 -0.04
N ASN A 198 -1.39 3.75 0.52
CA ASN A 198 -2.09 5.03 0.50
C ASN A 198 -2.00 5.71 1.86
N ILE A 199 -1.47 6.93 1.89
CA ILE A 199 -1.52 7.79 3.07
C ILE A 199 -2.72 8.71 2.88
N THR A 200 -3.74 8.59 3.73
CA THR A 200 -4.96 9.39 3.66
C THR A 200 -4.88 10.61 4.58
N PRO A 201 -5.51 11.75 4.24
CA PRO A 201 -5.50 12.94 5.09
C PRO A 201 -5.98 12.67 6.51
N ALA A 202 -5.36 13.34 7.47
CA ALA A 202 -5.87 13.43 8.83
C ALA A 202 -7.05 14.40 8.86
N THR A 203 -8.13 14.05 9.55
CA THR A 203 -9.20 15.02 9.79
C THR A 203 -8.72 16.09 10.75
N THR A 204 -9.04 17.36 10.47
CA THR A 204 -8.74 18.48 11.35
C THR A 204 -9.92 19.43 11.52
N THR A 205 -9.81 20.34 12.47
CA THR A 205 -10.78 21.36 12.84
C THR A 205 -10.27 22.76 12.50
N ALA A 206 -11.22 23.68 12.37
CA ALA A 206 -10.93 25.10 12.29
C ALA A 206 -11.79 25.84 13.31
N ASP A 207 -11.29 26.98 13.78
CA ASP A 207 -12.00 27.87 14.69
C ASP A 207 -11.83 29.34 14.26
N SER A 208 -12.68 30.23 14.75
CA SER A 208 -12.62 31.67 14.48
C SER A 208 -12.83 32.45 15.75
N ASN A 209 -12.06 33.52 15.97
CA ASN A 209 -12.17 34.28 17.21
C ASN A 209 -13.35 35.27 17.19
N ASP A 210 -13.87 35.58 18.36
CA ASP A 210 -14.80 36.69 18.51
C ASP A 210 -14.08 38.05 18.36
N GLY A 211 -14.81 39.04 17.85
CA GLY A 211 -14.38 40.42 17.69
C GLY A 211 -15.20 41.40 18.50
N SER A 212 -14.65 42.57 18.79
CA SER A 212 -15.40 43.67 19.39
C SER A 212 -14.79 45.03 19.06
N PHE A 213 -15.65 46.03 18.94
CA PHE A 213 -15.25 47.43 18.86
C PHE A 213 -16.31 48.33 19.51
N MET A 214 -15.91 49.55 19.85
CA MET A 214 -16.81 50.54 20.45
C MET A 214 -17.63 51.24 19.37
N TYR A 215 -18.91 51.50 19.66
CA TYR A 215 -19.81 52.23 18.77
C TYR A 215 -19.25 53.61 18.39
N ASP A 216 -19.08 53.84 17.10
CA ASP A 216 -18.58 55.09 16.51
C ASP A 216 -19.62 55.78 15.60
N GLY A 217 -20.82 55.20 15.48
CA GLY A 217 -21.91 55.70 14.65
C GLY A 217 -21.79 55.40 13.15
N GLN A 218 -20.71 54.77 12.69
CA GLN A 218 -20.42 54.64 11.25
C GLN A 218 -19.98 53.22 10.84
N THR A 219 -19.17 52.56 11.65
CA THR A 219 -18.58 51.26 11.32
C THR A 219 -19.61 50.15 11.47
N LYS A 220 -19.80 49.35 10.42
CA LYS A 220 -20.66 48.17 10.47
C LYS A 220 -19.96 47.00 11.14
N ALA A 221 -20.73 46.06 11.69
CA ALA A 221 -20.19 44.81 12.24
C ALA A 221 -19.29 44.07 11.22
N SER A 222 -19.68 44.00 9.94
CA SER A 222 -18.87 43.39 8.86
C SER A 222 -17.51 44.04 8.61
N GLN A 223 -17.26 45.24 9.16
CA GLN A 223 -16.01 45.98 9.02
C GLN A 223 -15.11 45.85 10.25
N ALA A 224 -15.48 45.00 11.22
CA ALA A 224 -14.67 44.71 12.39
C ALA A 224 -13.25 44.28 12.02
N GLN A 225 -12.28 44.77 12.78
CA GLN A 225 -10.86 44.51 12.55
C GLN A 225 -10.33 43.48 13.54
N GLY A 226 -9.23 42.80 13.18
CA GLY A 226 -8.55 41.85 14.06
C GLY A 226 -9.20 40.47 14.14
N LEU A 227 -10.14 40.17 13.24
CA LEU A 227 -10.69 38.82 13.11
C LEU A 227 -9.67 37.88 12.46
N THR A 228 -9.70 36.64 12.91
CA THR A 228 -8.82 35.56 12.50
C THR A 228 -9.59 34.24 12.48
N ALA A 229 -9.14 33.32 11.64
CA ALA A 229 -9.49 31.92 11.74
C ALA A 229 -8.21 31.10 11.92
N VAL A 230 -8.31 29.99 12.63
CA VAL A 230 -7.21 29.08 12.91
C VAL A 230 -7.54 27.69 12.40
N VAL A 231 -6.51 26.95 12.00
CA VAL A 231 -6.59 25.52 11.70
C VAL A 231 -5.56 24.77 12.55
N GLU A 232 -6.00 23.66 13.14
CA GLU A 232 -5.12 22.73 13.86
C GLU A 232 -4.39 21.84 12.84
N LEU A 233 -3.07 21.66 12.97
CA LEU A 233 -2.26 20.84 12.08
C LEU A 233 -1.37 19.91 12.90
N GLY A 234 -1.98 18.85 13.43
CA GLY A 234 -1.32 18.00 14.42
C GLY A 234 -1.20 18.75 15.75
N ASP A 235 0.03 18.96 16.21
CA ASP A 235 0.29 19.69 17.46
C ASP A 235 0.46 21.22 17.24
N ASP A 236 0.48 21.66 15.97
CA ASP A 236 0.64 23.07 15.58
C ASP A 236 -0.70 23.74 15.27
N THR A 237 -0.75 25.07 15.32
CA THR A 237 -1.90 25.87 14.89
C THR A 237 -1.47 26.95 13.92
N THR A 238 -2.17 27.10 12.81
CA THR A 238 -1.91 28.16 11.84
C THR A 238 -3.10 29.11 11.75
N SER A 239 -2.83 30.42 11.82
CA SER A 239 -3.85 31.46 11.76
C SER A 239 -3.84 32.19 10.42
N ILE A 240 -5.02 32.50 9.91
CA ILE A 240 -5.25 33.45 8.83
C ILE A 240 -5.94 34.70 9.37
N LYS A 241 -5.58 35.86 8.85
CA LYS A 241 -6.31 37.10 9.08
C LYS A 241 -7.54 37.14 8.19
N LEU A 242 -8.65 37.59 8.73
CA LEU A 242 -9.90 37.77 8.01
C LEU A 242 -10.12 39.25 7.73
N ASP A 243 -10.57 39.56 6.51
CA ASP A 243 -11.07 40.88 6.15
C ASP A 243 -12.60 40.87 5.94
N ALA A 244 -13.16 42.03 5.59
CA ALA A 244 -14.62 42.18 5.41
C ALA A 244 -15.20 41.26 4.31
N SER A 245 -14.41 40.81 3.34
CA SER A 245 -14.85 39.88 2.29
C SER A 245 -14.75 38.40 2.71
N ASP A 246 -14.00 38.12 3.76
CA ASP A 246 -13.81 36.79 4.33
C ASP A 246 -14.94 36.36 5.26
N ILE A 247 -15.84 37.27 5.62
CA ILE A 247 -16.94 37.01 6.54
C ILE A 247 -18.29 37.41 5.96
N VAL A 248 -19.33 36.73 6.43
CA VAL A 248 -20.73 37.06 6.15
C VAL A 248 -21.41 37.29 7.50
N VAL A 249 -21.85 38.52 7.74
CA VAL A 249 -22.52 38.92 8.98
C VAL A 249 -24.04 38.92 8.79
N ALA A 250 -24.76 38.23 9.67
CA ALA A 250 -26.21 38.29 9.70
C ALA A 250 -26.69 39.63 10.27
N ASP A 251 -27.71 40.22 9.66
CA ASP A 251 -28.29 41.52 10.08
C ASP A 251 -27.26 42.65 10.22
N ASP A 252 -26.28 42.69 9.32
CA ASP A 252 -25.16 43.63 9.36
C ASP A 252 -25.59 45.10 9.52
N GLY A 253 -25.01 45.78 10.52
CA GLY A 253 -25.39 47.13 10.89
C GLY A 253 -24.39 47.80 11.83
N VAL A 254 -24.71 49.04 12.22
CA VAL A 254 -23.85 49.89 13.05
C VAL A 254 -24.28 49.93 14.51
N ASN A 255 -25.44 49.38 14.87
CA ASN A 255 -26.02 49.56 16.20
C ASN A 255 -25.28 48.74 17.26
N VAL A 256 -25.31 49.20 18.51
CA VAL A 256 -24.82 48.41 19.65
C VAL A 256 -25.55 47.07 19.70
N GLY A 257 -24.79 45.98 19.88
CA GLY A 257 -25.33 44.63 19.91
C GLY A 257 -24.29 43.56 19.57
N SER A 258 -24.75 42.32 19.49
CA SER A 258 -23.97 41.16 19.08
C SER A 258 -24.45 40.65 17.73
N TYR A 259 -23.51 40.45 16.82
CA TYR A 259 -23.75 40.04 15.45
C TYR A 259 -23.05 38.72 15.20
N HIS A 260 -23.77 37.73 14.68
CA HIS A 260 -23.17 36.47 14.26
C HIS A 260 -22.56 36.62 12.87
N TYR A 261 -21.37 36.06 12.70
CA TYR A 261 -20.76 35.94 11.39
C TYR A 261 -20.34 34.51 11.10
N ARG A 262 -20.24 34.21 9.81
CA ARG A 262 -19.72 32.96 9.26
C ARG A 262 -18.60 33.27 8.28
N LEU A 263 -17.72 32.31 8.05
CA LEU A 263 -16.70 32.45 7.02
C LEU A 263 -17.35 32.41 5.63
N SER A 264 -16.85 33.24 4.73
CA SER A 264 -17.20 33.18 3.31
C SER A 264 -16.56 31.95 2.66
N THR A 265 -17.03 31.60 1.45
CA THR A 265 -16.42 30.51 0.65
C THR A 265 -14.94 30.76 0.38
N ASP A 266 -14.53 32.02 0.19
CA ASP A 266 -13.14 32.39 -0.07
C ASP A 266 -12.28 32.18 1.18
N ALA A 267 -12.78 32.56 2.36
CA ALA A 267 -12.10 32.30 3.63
C ALA A 267 -11.96 30.80 3.95
N ILE A 268 -13.00 30.01 3.67
CA ILE A 268 -12.95 28.55 3.78
C ILE A 268 -11.89 27.98 2.82
N THR A 269 -11.80 28.50 1.60
CA THR A 269 -10.77 28.10 0.63
C THR A 269 -9.36 28.45 1.14
N LYS A 270 -9.17 29.64 1.73
CA LYS A 270 -7.90 30.03 2.38
C LYS A 270 -7.52 29.05 3.49
N LEU A 271 -8.46 28.67 4.37
CA LEU A 271 -8.23 27.68 5.43
C LEU A 271 -7.82 26.32 4.87
N GLN A 272 -8.49 25.84 3.83
CA GLN A 272 -8.15 24.58 3.17
C GLN A 272 -6.76 24.62 2.52
N GLN A 273 -6.37 25.74 1.93
CA GLN A 273 -5.03 25.93 1.36
C GLN A 273 -3.95 25.89 2.45
N VAL A 274 -4.21 26.51 3.60
CA VAL A 274 -3.28 26.47 4.76
C VAL A 274 -3.18 25.07 5.35
N ALA A 275 -4.30 24.35 5.46
CA ALA A 275 -4.30 22.97 5.92
C ALA A 275 -3.49 22.05 5.00
N GLY A 276 -3.47 22.36 3.71
CA GLY A 276 -2.73 21.61 2.70
C GLY A 276 -3.31 20.21 2.47
N PRO A 277 -2.65 19.39 1.63
CA PRO A 277 -3.18 18.09 1.22
C PRO A 277 -3.15 17.03 2.33
N ASN A 278 -2.38 17.27 3.40
CA ASN A 278 -2.21 16.30 4.48
C ASN A 278 -3.35 16.30 5.50
N TYR A 279 -4.14 17.37 5.51
CA TYR A 279 -5.23 17.56 6.46
C TYR A 279 -6.54 17.82 5.71
N GLN A 280 -7.63 17.35 6.29
CA GLN A 280 -8.96 17.52 5.75
C GLN A 280 -9.87 18.17 6.78
N LEU A 281 -10.32 19.39 6.48
CA LEU A 281 -11.40 20.05 7.17
C LEU A 281 -12.73 19.44 6.72
N LYS A 282 -13.58 19.02 7.67
CA LYS A 282 -14.90 18.48 7.33
C LYS A 282 -15.85 19.61 6.93
N ALA A 283 -16.65 19.37 5.90
CA ALA A 283 -17.63 20.34 5.40
C ALA A 283 -18.66 20.71 6.48
N ASP A 284 -19.10 19.74 7.28
CA ASP A 284 -20.07 19.98 8.35
C ASP A 284 -19.49 20.84 9.47
N ASP A 285 -18.22 20.62 9.84
CA ASP A 285 -17.52 21.42 10.86
C ASP A 285 -17.33 22.87 10.37
N LEU A 286 -16.92 23.05 9.10
CA LEU A 286 -16.80 24.36 8.47
C LEU A 286 -18.14 25.08 8.32
N ALA A 287 -19.21 24.34 8.04
CA ALA A 287 -20.55 24.91 7.99
C ALA A 287 -20.99 25.36 9.39
N ALA A 288 -20.68 24.60 10.44
CA ALA A 288 -21.03 24.96 11.80
C ALA A 288 -20.19 26.11 12.39
N LEU A 289 -19.07 26.47 11.76
CA LEU A 289 -18.17 27.51 12.26
C LEU A 289 -18.82 28.90 12.24
N MET A 290 -18.98 29.48 13.42
CA MET A 290 -19.59 30.79 13.66
C MET A 290 -18.78 31.56 14.70
N GLY A 291 -18.62 32.87 14.48
CA GLY A 291 -18.08 33.79 15.48
C GLY A 291 -19.06 34.91 15.82
N ILE A 292 -18.72 35.70 16.83
CA ILE A 292 -19.51 36.84 17.30
C ILE A 292 -18.71 38.13 17.18
N ILE A 293 -19.34 39.18 16.66
CA ILE A 293 -18.85 40.54 16.67
C ILE A 293 -19.72 41.36 17.62
N THR A 294 -19.12 41.97 18.64
CA THR A 294 -19.85 42.80 19.62
C THR A 294 -19.52 44.28 19.45
N ILE A 295 -20.52 45.08 19.08
CA ILE A 295 -20.44 46.54 19.09
C ILE A 295 -20.85 47.02 20.49
N THR A 296 -19.90 47.54 21.26
CA THR A 296 -20.15 48.01 22.63
C THR A 296 -20.63 49.46 22.65
N PRO A 297 -21.45 49.87 23.66
CA PRO A 297 -21.84 51.27 23.81
C PRO A 297 -20.64 52.21 23.90
N ALA A 298 -20.75 53.40 23.29
CA ALA A 298 -19.80 54.48 23.54
C ALA A 298 -19.91 54.98 24.99
N GLU A 299 -18.80 55.39 25.57
CA GLU A 299 -18.81 56.01 26.90
C GLU A 299 -19.47 57.40 26.86
N GLY A 300 -20.37 57.65 27.81
CA GLY A 300 -20.99 58.95 28.03
C GLY A 300 -20.73 59.40 29.46
N THR A 301 -20.44 60.69 29.63
CA THR A 301 -20.35 61.31 30.96
C THR A 301 -21.52 62.27 31.14
N ALA A 302 -22.11 62.31 32.32
CA ALA A 302 -23.13 63.28 32.65
C ALA A 302 -22.62 64.18 33.78
N THR A 303 -22.89 65.48 33.67
CA THR A 303 -22.70 66.42 34.78
C THR A 303 -24.03 67.09 35.08
N VAL A 304 -24.24 67.41 36.35
CA VAL A 304 -25.38 68.21 36.82
C VAL A 304 -24.81 69.51 37.35
N ASN A 305 -25.40 70.64 36.99
CA ASN A 305 -24.97 71.92 37.54
C ASN A 305 -25.35 72.02 39.02
N ASP A 306 -24.57 72.79 39.77
CA ASP A 306 -24.99 73.23 41.09
C ASP A 306 -26.11 74.27 40.95
N THR A 307 -27.10 74.20 41.85
CA THR A 307 -28.10 75.26 42.02
C THR A 307 -28.12 75.72 43.47
N THR A 308 -28.50 76.98 43.68
CA THR A 308 -28.69 77.56 45.00
C THR A 308 -29.99 78.36 45.00
N PHE A 309 -30.76 78.26 46.07
CA PHE A 309 -31.92 79.10 46.30
C PHE A 309 -31.86 79.73 47.69
N VAL A 310 -32.52 80.86 47.86
CA VAL A 310 -32.61 81.56 49.15
C VAL A 310 -33.69 80.88 49.99
N TYR A 311 -33.36 80.50 51.23
CA TYR A 311 -34.28 79.82 52.14
C TYR A 311 -35.48 80.71 52.51
N ASP A 312 -36.71 80.23 52.23
CA ASP A 312 -37.98 80.95 52.42
C ASP A 312 -38.87 80.33 53.53
N GLY A 313 -38.37 79.32 54.24
CA GLY A 313 -39.08 78.61 55.30
C GLY A 313 -40.13 77.60 54.82
N ARG A 314 -40.31 77.41 53.51
CA ARG A 314 -41.35 76.52 52.95
C ARG A 314 -40.82 75.55 51.89
N THR A 315 -39.87 75.97 51.06
CA THR A 315 -39.35 75.17 49.94
C THR A 315 -38.32 74.15 50.42
N LYS A 316 -38.53 72.87 50.09
CA LYS A 316 -37.57 71.79 50.40
C LYS A 316 -36.44 71.72 49.38
N ALA A 317 -35.28 71.19 49.77
CA ALA A 317 -34.15 70.99 48.86
C ALA A 317 -34.50 70.12 47.63
N SER A 318 -35.41 69.15 47.78
CA SER A 318 -35.94 68.34 46.68
C SER A 318 -36.88 69.10 45.72
N GLU A 319 -37.33 70.28 46.13
CA GLU A 319 -38.22 71.17 45.36
C GLU A 319 -37.43 72.33 44.71
N ALA A 320 -36.10 72.35 44.86
CA ALA A 320 -35.22 73.35 44.28
C ALA A 320 -35.25 73.28 42.74
N SER A 321 -35.52 74.42 42.11
CA SER A 321 -35.53 74.57 40.64
C SER A 321 -34.16 75.04 40.13
N GLY A 322 -33.90 74.85 38.83
CA GLY A 322 -32.65 75.27 38.18
C GLY A 322 -31.55 74.21 38.12
N LEU A 323 -31.81 72.98 38.58
CA LEU A 323 -30.99 71.82 38.22
C LEU A 323 -31.23 71.46 36.75
N ASN A 324 -30.15 71.30 36.02
CA ASN A 324 -30.09 70.93 34.62
C ASN A 324 -28.94 69.94 34.43
N GLY A 325 -29.27 68.73 33.98
CA GLY A 325 -28.29 67.74 33.61
C GLY A 325 -27.83 67.97 32.17
N VAL A 326 -26.52 67.92 31.93
CA VAL A 326 -25.97 67.86 30.58
C VAL A 326 -25.31 66.50 30.40
N VAL A 327 -25.72 65.78 29.36
CA VAL A 327 -25.09 64.53 28.95
C VAL A 327 -24.10 64.84 27.84
N TYR A 328 -22.85 64.48 28.06
CA TYR A 328 -21.79 64.53 27.07
C TYR A 328 -21.57 63.11 26.54
N LEU A 329 -21.97 62.89 25.30
CA LEU A 329 -21.53 61.72 24.54
C LEU A 329 -20.09 61.97 24.11
N ALA A 330 -19.22 60.96 24.19
CA ALA A 330 -17.89 61.07 23.61
C ALA A 330 -18.00 61.54 22.14
N PRO A 331 -17.17 62.48 21.68
CA PRO A 331 -17.20 62.93 20.29
C PRO A 331 -16.95 61.72 19.37
N MET A 332 -17.86 61.49 18.42
CA MET A 332 -17.65 60.52 17.35
C MET A 332 -16.44 60.99 16.53
N LEU A 333 -15.37 60.19 16.53
CA LEU A 333 -14.15 60.45 15.75
C LEU A 333 -14.40 60.29 14.24
#